data_AF-A0A401RE48-F1
#
_entry.id   AF-A0A401RE48-F1
#
_cell.length_a   1.000
_cell.length_b   1.000
_cell.length_c   1.000
_cell.angle_alpha   90.00
_cell.angle_beta   90.00
_cell.angle_gamma   90.00
#
_symmetry.space_group_name_H-M   'P 1'
#
loop_
_entity.id
_entity.type
_entity.pdbx_description
1 polymer ?
#
loop_
_entity_poly.entity_id
_entity_poly.type
_entity_poly.pdbx_seq_one_letter_code
_entity_poly.pdbx_strand_id
1 'polypeptide(L)' 'GVCDNLLTRCENGGVCEENGRCRCPAPYTGLLCEKVQCRKGAEGCVSQSAREPSLHRALLSLTALLTAAHGRPLL' A
#
# COMPACT_ATOMS: atom_id res chain seq x y z
N GLY A 1 -14.60 2.16 17.17
CA GLY A 1 -15.43 2.85 16.17
C GLY A 1 -16.32 1.81 15.55
N VAL A 2 -17.57 1.77 16.00
CA VAL A 2 -18.64 0.95 15.45
C VAL A 2 -19.39 1.81 14.43
N CYS A 3 -19.95 1.19 13.40
CA CYS A 3 -20.79 1.91 12.44
C CYS A 3 -22.13 2.31 13.10
N ASP A 4 -22.18 3.52 13.65
CA ASP A 4 -23.38 4.08 14.29
C ASP A 4 -24.01 5.16 13.39
N ASN A 5 -25.36 5.16 13.34
CA ASN A 5 -26.17 6.08 12.51
C ASN A 5 -25.90 7.57 12.73
N LEU A 6 -25.19 7.94 13.79
CA LEU A 6 -24.95 9.32 14.19
C LEU A 6 -23.55 9.84 13.86
N LEU A 7 -22.55 8.95 13.61
CA LEU A 7 -21.18 9.42 13.40
C LEU A 7 -20.31 8.58 12.47
N THR A 8 -20.72 7.35 12.11
CA THR A 8 -19.87 6.51 11.26
C THR A 8 -20.68 5.54 10.40
N ARG A 9 -20.87 5.86 9.12
CA ARG A 9 -21.49 4.97 8.13
C ARG A 9 -20.41 4.17 7.39
N CYS A 10 -20.76 2.98 6.92
CA CYS A 10 -19.93 2.25 5.97
C CYS A 10 -19.92 2.96 4.62
N GLU A 11 -18.74 3.28 4.11
CA GLU A 11 -18.50 3.89 2.80
C GLU A 11 -18.56 2.83 1.69
N ASN A 12 -18.49 3.28 0.43
CA ASN A 12 -18.31 2.42 -0.76
C ASN A 12 -19.28 1.21 -0.87
N GLY A 13 -20.53 1.39 -0.43
CA GLY A 13 -21.56 0.35 -0.48
C GLY A 13 -21.42 -0.74 0.59
N GLY A 14 -20.64 -0.50 1.64
CA GLY A 14 -20.56 -1.39 2.80
C GLY A 14 -21.88 -1.47 3.58
N VAL A 15 -22.12 -2.60 4.23
CA VAL A 15 -23.32 -2.85 5.06
C VAL A 15 -22.90 -2.98 6.52
N CYS A 16 -23.55 -2.25 7.43
CA CYS A 16 -23.30 -2.41 8.86
C CYS A 16 -24.02 -3.67 9.37
N GLU A 17 -23.26 -4.59 9.96
CA GLU A 17 -23.78 -5.83 10.55
C GLU A 17 -24.17 -5.63 12.02
N GLU A 18 -24.93 -6.57 12.60
CA GLU A 18 -25.44 -6.47 13.98
C GLU A 18 -24.33 -6.29 15.03
N ASN A 19 -23.13 -6.78 14.76
CA ASN A 19 -21.96 -6.62 15.63
C ASN A 19 -21.31 -5.22 15.53
N GLY A 20 -21.90 -4.30 14.77
CA GLY A 20 -21.40 -2.94 14.60
C GLY A 20 -20.20 -2.82 13.66
N ARG A 21 -19.97 -3.82 12.80
CA ARG A 21 -18.86 -3.84 11.83
C ARG A 21 -19.37 -3.70 10.40
N CYS A 22 -18.59 -3.03 9.57
CA CYS A 22 -18.89 -2.95 8.14
C CYS A 22 -18.46 -4.22 7.42
N ARG A 23 -19.40 -4.85 6.71
CA ARG A 23 -19.12 -5.82 5.66
C ARG A 23 -18.82 -5.08 4.37
N CYS A 24 -17.58 -5.15 3.91
CA CYS A 24 -17.11 -4.42 2.73
C CYS A 24 -17.21 -5.26 1.45
N PRO A 25 -17.81 -4.74 0.36
CA PRO A 25 -17.73 -5.38 -0.95
C PRO A 25 -16.31 -5.23 -1.51
N ALA A 26 -15.85 -6.21 -2.30
CA ALA A 26 -14.59 -6.07 -3.03
C ALA A 26 -14.70 -4.91 -4.06
N PRO A 27 -13.64 -4.12 -4.28
CA PRO A 27 -12.30 -4.24 -3.70
C PRO A 27 -12.10 -3.51 -2.36
N TYR A 28 -13.14 -3.06 -1.67
CA TYR A 28 -12.98 -2.17 -0.52
C TYR A 28 -12.63 -2.89 0.79
N THR A 29 -11.90 -2.20 1.66
CA THR A 29 -11.42 -2.64 2.97
C THR A 29 -11.31 -1.45 3.93
N GLY A 30 -10.89 -1.69 5.17
CA GLY A 30 -10.90 -0.69 6.25
C GLY A 30 -12.10 -0.87 7.18
N LEU A 31 -12.11 -0.12 8.29
CA LEU A 31 -13.16 -0.24 9.31
C LEU A 31 -14.52 0.23 8.78
N LEU A 32 -14.50 1.17 7.84
CA LEU A 32 -15.67 1.77 7.22
C LEU A 32 -15.68 1.53 5.71
N CYS A 33 -14.91 0.56 5.22
CA CYS A 33 -14.72 0.34 3.79
C CYS A 33 -14.10 1.55 3.06
N GLU A 34 -13.30 2.37 3.77
CA GLU A 34 -12.73 3.61 3.26
C GLU A 34 -11.49 3.42 2.37
N LYS A 35 -10.93 2.20 2.31
CA LYS A 35 -9.72 1.87 1.56
C LYS A 35 -10.07 0.98 0.37
N VAL A 36 -9.43 1.21 -0.76
CA VAL A 36 -9.47 0.26 -1.89
C VAL A 36 -8.31 -0.72 -1.78
N GLN A 37 -8.61 -2.01 -1.84
CA GLN A 37 -7.63 -3.09 -1.93
C GLN A 37 -7.32 -3.37 -3.40
N CYS A 38 -6.15 -2.91 -3.84
CA CYS A 38 -5.62 -3.26 -5.14
C CYS A 38 -5.15 -4.72 -5.14
N ARG A 39 -5.87 -5.61 -5.82
CA ARG A 39 -5.44 -6.99 -6.03
C ARG A 39 -4.35 -7.00 -7.10
N LYS A 40 -3.16 -7.52 -6.78
CA LYS A 40 -2.09 -7.75 -7.78
C LYS A 40 -2.65 -8.65 -8.88
N GLY A 41 -2.76 -8.13 -10.10
CA GLY A 41 -3.23 -8.87 -11.28
C GLY A 41 -4.55 -8.39 -11.90
N ALA A 42 -5.25 -7.42 -11.30
CA ALA A 42 -6.26 -6.65 -12.02
C ALA A 42 -5.59 -5.39 -12.59
N GLU A 43 -5.68 -5.20 -13.90
CA GLU A 43 -5.14 -4.03 -14.59
C GLU A 43 -5.70 -2.75 -13.96
N GLY A 44 -4.83 -1.95 -13.33
CA GLY A 44 -5.18 -0.59 -12.92
C GLY A 44 -5.18 -0.29 -11.42
N CYS A 45 -4.32 -0.92 -10.61
CA CYS A 45 -4.26 -0.59 -9.19
C CYS A 45 -2.82 -0.61 -8.64
N VAL A 46 -2.15 0.54 -8.75
CA VAL A 46 -0.81 0.77 -8.16
C VAL A 46 -1.00 0.98 -6.66
N SER A 47 -0.86 -0.08 -5.86
CA SER A 47 -0.57 0.11 -4.43
C SER A 47 0.77 0.83 -4.34
N GLN A 48 0.74 2.14 -4.15
CA GLN A 48 1.86 2.87 -3.55
C GLN A 48 1.91 2.49 -2.05
N SER A 49 2.12 1.19 -1.78
CA SER A 49 2.69 0.77 -0.51
C SER A 49 4.10 1.32 -0.54
N ALA A 50 4.29 2.39 0.23
CA ALA A 50 5.53 3.12 0.41
C ALA A 50 6.72 2.17 0.39
N ARG A 51 7.34 2.03 -0.79
CA ARG A 51 8.67 1.47 -0.89
C ARG A 51 9.59 2.65 -0.64
N GLU A 52 9.72 2.91 0.66
CA GLU A 52 10.91 3.46 1.28
C GLU A 52 12.13 3.23 0.36
N PRO A 53 12.94 4.26 0.10
CA PRO A 53 14.01 4.22 -0.89
C PRO A 53 14.83 2.97 -0.59
N SER A 54 14.72 1.98 -1.49
CA SER A 54 15.28 0.67 -1.24
C SER A 54 16.74 0.88 -0.92
N LEU A 55 17.15 0.61 0.32
CA LEU A 55 18.52 0.80 0.78
C LEU A 55 19.49 0.11 -0.20
N HIS A 56 19.03 -0.94 -0.85
CA HIS A 56 19.62 -1.55 -2.04
C HIS A 56 20.00 -0.58 -3.17
N ARG A 57 19.11 0.30 -3.62
CA ARG A 57 19.38 1.29 -4.68
C ARG A 57 20.40 2.33 -4.20
N ALA A 58 20.31 2.77 -2.94
CA ALA A 58 21.30 3.67 -2.35
C ALA A 58 22.67 2.99 -2.19
N LEU A 59 22.70 1.72 -1.77
CA LEU A 59 23.88 0.90 -1.61
C LEU A 59 24.54 0.60 -2.96
N LEU A 60 23.75 0.27 -3.98
CA LEU A 60 24.18 0.05 -5.36
C LEU A 60 24.84 1.32 -5.94
N SER A 61 24.24 2.50 -5.72
CA SER A 61 24.85 3.76 -6.15
C SER A 61 26.15 4.05 -5.39
N LEU A 62 26.21 3.76 -4.09
CA LEU A 62 27.42 3.98 -3.28
C LEU A 62 28.54 3.02 -3.69
N THR A 63 28.22 1.74 -3.94
CA THR A 63 29.19 0.76 -4.44
C THR A 63 29.71 1.15 -5.81
N ALA A 64 28.86 1.65 -6.71
CA ALA A 64 29.28 2.11 -8.03
C ALA A 64 30.24 3.30 -7.95
N LEU A 65 29.97 4.26 -7.05
CA LEU A 65 30.84 5.41 -6.80
C LEU A 65 32.18 4.98 -6.19
N LEU A 66 32.20 4.03 -5.25
CA LEU A 66 33.42 3.47 -4.69
C LEU A 66 34.24 2.73 -5.76
N THR A 67 33.61 1.95 -6.63
CA THR A 67 34.30 1.27 -7.75
C THR A 67 34.84 2.25 -8.79
N ALA A 68 34.16 3.38 -9.01
CA ALA A 68 34.63 4.43 -9.91
C ALA A 68 35.78 5.26 -9.30
N ALA A 69 35.77 5.45 -7.98
CA ALA A 69 36.84 6.15 -7.25
C ALA A 69 38.10 5.28 -7.11
N HIS A 70 37.94 3.96 -6.94
CA HIS A 70 39.02 2.99 -6.93
C HIS A 70 39.24 2.42 -8.33
N GLY A 71 39.74 3.23 -9.27
CA GLY A 71 40.00 2.84 -10.65
C GLY A 71 40.89 1.59 -10.80
N ARG A 72 40.30 0.40 -10.79
CA ARG A 72 40.87 -0.81 -11.38
C ARG A 72 39.92 -1.30 -12.46
N PRO A 73 40.21 -1.02 -13.75
CA PRO A 73 39.50 -1.68 -14.83
C PRO A 73 39.79 -3.18 -14.72
N LEU A 74 38.75 -4.01 -14.77
CA LEU A 74 38.90 -5.44 -15.01
C LEU A 74 38.93 -5.68 -16.52
N LEU A 75 40.05 -5.29 -17.13
CA LEU A 75 40.64 -5.94 -18.28
C LEU A 75 42.17 -5.82 -18.19
#